data_AF-A0A9D8GX91-F1
#
_entry.id   AF-A0A9D8GX91-F1
#
_cell.length_a   1.000
_cell.length_b   1.000
_cell.length_c   1.000
_cell.angle_alpha   90.00
_cell.angle_beta   90.00
_cell.angle_gamma   90.00
#
_symmetry.space_group_name_H-M   'P 1'
#
loop_
_entity.id
_entity.type
_entity.pdbx_description
1 polymer ?
#
loop_
_entity_poly.entity_id
_entity_poly.type
_entity_poly.pdbx_seq_one_letter_code
_entity_poly.pdbx_strand_id
1 'polypeptide(L)'
;MRRSLLKPGVVLRAVDTNVLARLLANDDPEQADIAQKAMTAEPVFVPKTVMLELEWVLRSSYRLSPPVIATGFEGLLAAANVSVEDSVAVARAVGWFRRGMDFADALHLASSSHVDSIVTFDRGMRRRVRALGAKPQAVAP
;
A
#
# COMPACT_ATOMS: atom_id res chain seq x y z
N MET A 1 -11.67 16.24 -9.32
CA MET A 1 -12.68 15.55 -10.15
C MET A 1 -12.03 15.14 -11.48
N ARG A 2 -11.40 13.95 -11.55
CA ARG A 2 -10.82 13.45 -12.82
C ARG A 2 -11.90 12.65 -13.55
N ARG A 3 -12.35 13.14 -14.71
CA ARG A 3 -13.17 12.35 -15.65
C ARG A 3 -12.37 11.12 -16.08
N SER A 4 -13.00 9.96 -16.02
CA SER A 4 -12.44 8.65 -16.37
C SER A 4 -11.79 8.68 -17.76
N LEU A 5 -10.51 8.28 -17.84
CA LEU A 5 -9.76 8.05 -19.08
C LEU A 5 -10.08 6.68 -19.73
N LEU A 6 -11.10 5.98 -19.22
CA LEU A 6 -11.42 4.65 -19.67
C LEU A 6 -12.32 4.70 -20.91
N LYS A 7 -12.07 3.78 -21.86
CA LYS A 7 -12.88 3.62 -23.06
C LYS A 7 -14.36 3.39 -22.67
N PRO A 8 -15.33 3.85 -23.49
CA PRO A 8 -16.74 3.57 -23.25
C PRO A 8 -16.99 2.07 -23.02
N GLY A 9 -17.68 1.74 -21.92
CA GLY A 9 -18.00 0.35 -21.54
C GLY A 9 -17.04 -0.31 -20.55
N VAL A 10 -15.87 0.28 -20.26
CA VAL A 10 -14.94 -0.24 -19.25
C VAL A 10 -15.40 0.19 -17.85
N VAL A 11 -15.58 -0.79 -16.94
CA VAL A 11 -16.06 -0.55 -15.58
C VAL A 11 -14.88 -0.48 -14.63
N LEU A 12 -14.61 0.68 -14.04
CA LEU A 12 -13.63 0.81 -12.95
C LEU A 12 -14.25 0.36 -11.63
N ARG A 13 -13.62 -0.59 -10.93
CA ARG A 13 -14.05 -1.04 -9.60
C ARG A 13 -13.01 -0.69 -8.55
N ALA A 14 -13.44 -0.22 -7.39
CA ALA A 14 -12.58 -0.18 -6.22
C ALA A 14 -12.60 -1.56 -5.54
N VAL A 15 -11.46 -2.02 -5.03
CA VAL A 15 -11.35 -3.29 -4.30
C VAL A 15 -11.19 -3.05 -2.81
N ASP A 16 -11.66 -4.02 -2.02
CA ASP A 16 -11.55 -4.04 -0.56
C ASP A 16 -10.38 -4.91 -0.09
N THR A 17 -9.96 -4.71 1.15
CA THR A 17 -8.84 -5.40 1.79
C THR A 17 -9.01 -6.92 1.79
N ASN A 18 -10.23 -7.42 2.04
CA ASN A 18 -10.48 -8.86 2.12
C ASN A 18 -10.19 -9.60 0.81
N VAL A 19 -10.52 -9.02 -0.35
CA VAL A 19 -10.24 -9.62 -1.67
C VAL A 19 -8.73 -9.70 -1.90
N LEU A 20 -8.01 -8.62 -1.60
CA LEU A 20 -6.55 -8.59 -1.74
C LEU A 20 -5.85 -9.50 -0.74
N ALA A 21 -6.41 -9.66 0.47
CA ALA A 21 -5.88 -10.59 1.46
C ALA A 21 -5.97 -12.04 0.97
N ARG A 22 -7.11 -12.46 0.38
CA ARG A 22 -7.24 -13.79 -0.24
C ARG A 22 -6.25 -13.99 -1.38
N LEU A 23 -6.09 -12.98 -2.22
CA LEU A 23 -5.15 -13.04 -3.34
C LEU A 23 -3.69 -13.20 -2.88
N LEU A 24 -3.25 -12.40 -1.90
CA LEU A 24 -1.84 -12.36 -1.50
C LEU A 24 -1.46 -13.43 -0.48
N ALA A 25 -2.38 -13.82 0.41
CA ALA A 25 -2.13 -14.87 1.38
C ALA A 25 -2.33 -16.28 0.79
N ASN A 26 -3.20 -16.40 -0.24
CA ASN A 26 -3.58 -17.67 -0.87
C ASN A 26 -3.95 -18.74 0.16
N ASP A 27 -4.74 -18.34 1.16
CA ASP A 27 -5.11 -19.18 2.31
C ASP A 27 -6.32 -20.07 2.04
N ASP A 28 -7.21 -19.61 1.16
CA ASP A 28 -8.36 -20.33 0.62
C ASP A 28 -8.22 -20.36 -0.91
N PRO A 29 -7.89 -21.52 -1.51
CA PRO A 29 -7.66 -21.63 -2.95
C PRO A 29 -8.85 -21.21 -3.81
N GLU A 30 -10.09 -21.44 -3.34
CA GLU A 30 -11.29 -21.07 -4.07
C GLU A 30 -11.48 -19.55 -4.06
N GLN A 31 -11.38 -18.93 -2.88
CA GLN A 31 -11.49 -17.48 -2.78
C GLN A 31 -10.31 -16.75 -3.43
N ALA A 32 -9.11 -17.34 -3.42
CA ALA A 32 -7.95 -16.79 -4.09
C ALA A 32 -8.12 -16.78 -5.62
N ASP A 33 -8.68 -17.84 -6.20
CA ASP A 33 -9.02 -17.89 -7.63
C ASP A 33 -10.11 -16.86 -7.99
N ILE A 34 -11.15 -16.74 -7.16
CA ILE A 34 -12.19 -15.71 -7.33
C ILE A 34 -11.58 -14.30 -7.24
N ALA A 35 -10.72 -14.04 -6.27
CA ALA A 35 -10.04 -12.76 -6.10
C ALA A 35 -9.14 -12.45 -7.31
N GLN A 36 -8.39 -13.44 -7.80
CA GLN A 36 -7.54 -13.30 -8.99
C GLN A 36 -8.37 -12.91 -10.21
N LYS A 37 -9.49 -13.60 -10.45
CA LYS A 37 -10.44 -13.28 -11.54
C LYS A 37 -11.00 -11.88 -11.41
N ALA A 38 -11.43 -11.49 -10.20
CA ALA A 38 -11.97 -10.16 -9.92
C ALA A 38 -10.94 -9.05 -10.19
N MET A 39 -9.67 -9.30 -9.85
CA MET A 39 -8.59 -8.36 -10.10
C MET A 39 -8.27 -8.22 -11.59
N THR A 40 -8.40 -9.26 -12.41
CA THR A 40 -8.01 -9.24 -13.83
C THR A 40 -9.14 -8.93 -14.81
N ALA A 41 -10.41 -9.09 -14.42
CA ALA A 41 -11.54 -8.96 -15.33
C ALA A 41 -11.75 -7.53 -15.85
N GLU A 42 -11.52 -6.54 -14.99
CA GLU A 42 -11.70 -5.11 -15.29
C GLU A 42 -10.60 -4.32 -14.58
N PRO A 43 -10.35 -3.06 -14.96
CA PRO A 43 -9.45 -2.20 -14.20
C PRO A 43 -9.91 -2.05 -12.75
N VAL A 44 -8.95 -2.15 -11.82
CA VAL A 44 -9.18 -2.05 -10.39
C VAL A 44 -8.49 -0.84 -9.80
N PHE A 45 -9.20 -0.10 -8.97
CA PHE A 45 -8.67 0.97 -8.14
C PHE A 45 -8.42 0.46 -6.72
N VAL A 46 -7.25 0.76 -6.15
CA VAL A 46 -6.89 0.38 -4.79
C VAL A 46 -6.65 1.64 -3.96
N PRO A 47 -7.54 1.97 -3.02
CA PRO A 47 -7.36 3.11 -2.10
C PRO A 47 -6.11 2.95 -1.22
N LYS A 48 -5.51 4.06 -0.79
CA LYS A 48 -4.40 4.03 0.17
C LYS A 48 -4.80 3.40 1.51
N THR A 49 -6.06 3.57 1.91
CA THR A 49 -6.60 2.97 3.13
C THR A 49 -6.63 1.45 3.05
N VAL A 50 -6.92 0.90 1.86
CA VAL A 50 -6.88 -0.55 1.62
C VAL A 50 -5.45 -1.07 1.67
N MET A 51 -4.48 -0.34 1.10
CA MET A 51 -3.06 -0.70 1.24
C MET A 51 -2.61 -0.71 2.71
N LEU A 52 -3.06 0.28 3.50
CA LEU A 52 -2.75 0.40 4.92
C LEU A 52 -3.32 -0.76 5.74
N GLU A 53 -4.62 -1.05 5.56
CA GLU A 53 -5.29 -2.15 6.28
C GLU A 53 -4.75 -3.51 5.84
N LEU A 54 -4.49 -3.69 4.54
CA LEU A 54 -3.95 -4.93 3.99
C LEU A 54 -2.59 -5.29 4.59
N GLU A 55 -1.71 -4.31 4.82
CA GLU A 55 -0.44 -4.59 5.52
C GLU A 55 -0.71 -5.15 6.90
N TRP A 56 -1.59 -4.50 7.65
CA TRP A 56 -1.93 -4.90 9.00
C TRP A 56 -2.54 -6.31 9.03
N VAL A 57 -3.46 -6.63 8.11
CA VAL A 57 -4.08 -7.96 7.98
C VAL A 57 -3.04 -9.03 7.65
N LEU A 58 -2.20 -8.79 6.62
CA LEU A 58 -1.18 -9.76 6.20
C LEU A 58 -0.14 -10.00 7.29
N ARG A 59 0.25 -8.96 8.03
CA ARG A 59 1.22 -9.09 9.13
C ARG A 59 0.61 -9.71 10.38
N SER A 60 -0.59 -9.31 10.78
CA SER A 60 -1.18 -9.71 12.07
C SER A 60 -1.91 -11.04 11.98
N SER A 61 -2.83 -11.19 11.02
CA SER A 61 -3.66 -12.39 10.85
C SER A 61 -2.87 -13.50 10.15
N TYR A 62 -2.17 -13.17 9.06
CA TYR A 62 -1.43 -14.15 8.25
C TYR A 62 0.03 -14.32 8.66
N ARG A 63 0.54 -13.49 9.57
CA ARG A 63 1.93 -13.55 10.08
C ARG A 63 2.99 -13.50 8.98
N LEU A 64 2.67 -12.86 7.85
CA LEU A 64 3.62 -12.69 6.76
C LEU A 64 4.71 -11.70 7.18
N SER A 65 5.94 -11.99 6.73
CA SER A 65 7.08 -11.11 7.02
C SER A 65 7.02 -9.82 6.18
N PRO A 66 7.58 -8.70 6.67
CA PRO A 66 7.62 -7.45 5.91
C PRO A 66 8.20 -7.57 4.49
N PRO A 67 9.27 -8.33 4.21
CA PRO A 67 9.75 -8.54 2.85
C PRO A 67 8.75 -9.23 1.92
N VAL A 68 7.98 -10.20 2.44
CA VAL A 68 6.93 -10.89 1.68
C VAL A 68 5.79 -9.93 1.35
N ILE A 69 5.31 -9.18 2.33
CA ILE A 69 4.25 -8.18 2.14
C ILE A 69 4.69 -7.11 1.14
N ALA A 70 5.91 -6.58 1.29
CA ALA A 70 6.45 -5.58 0.37
C ALA A 70 6.51 -6.09 -1.09
N THR A 71 6.86 -7.37 -1.28
CA THR A 71 6.86 -8.00 -2.61
C THR A 71 5.45 -8.09 -3.20
N GLY A 72 4.43 -8.43 -2.39
CA GLY A 72 3.03 -8.40 -2.81
C GLY A 72 2.57 -7.00 -3.21
N PHE A 73 2.96 -5.97 -2.44
CA PHE A 73 2.61 -4.58 -2.75
C PHE A 73 3.28 -4.07 -4.03
N GLU A 74 4.53 -4.49 -4.30
CA GLU A 74 5.17 -4.20 -5.59
C GLU A 74 4.45 -4.88 -6.75
N GLY A 75 3.98 -6.11 -6.56
CA GLY A 75 3.13 -6.80 -7.55
C GLY A 75 1.88 -5.97 -7.87
N LEU A 76 1.19 -5.46 -6.85
CA LEU A 76 0.02 -4.58 -7.04
C LEU A 76 0.37 -3.27 -7.77
N LEU A 77 1.50 -2.65 -7.43
CA LEU A 77 1.96 -1.40 -8.07
C LEU A 77 2.41 -1.62 -9.52
N ALA A 78 2.91 -2.81 -9.87
CA ALA A 78 3.38 -3.15 -11.21
C ALA A 78 2.27 -3.71 -12.12
N ALA A 79 1.12 -4.10 -11.57
CA ALA A 79 0.02 -4.70 -12.32
C ALA A 79 -0.66 -3.67 -13.25
N ALA A 80 -0.66 -3.95 -14.56
CA ALA A 80 -1.14 -3.03 -15.59
C ALA A 80 -2.65 -2.68 -15.47
N ASN A 81 -3.42 -3.57 -14.86
CA ASN A 81 -4.85 -3.45 -14.59
C ASN A 81 -5.16 -2.82 -13.23
N VAL A 82 -4.15 -2.46 -12.44
CA VAL A 82 -4.32 -1.91 -11.10
C VAL A 82 -3.90 -0.45 -11.05
N SER A 83 -4.76 0.39 -10.51
CA SER A 83 -4.49 1.80 -10.23
C SER A 83 -4.51 2.02 -8.71
N VAL A 84 -3.34 2.14 -8.12
CA VAL A 84 -3.21 2.45 -6.69
C VAL A 84 -3.33 3.96 -6.48
N GLU A 85 -4.16 4.37 -5.51
CA GLU A 85 -4.26 5.76 -5.09
C GLU A 85 -2.88 6.29 -4.68
N ASP A 86 -2.45 7.40 -5.30
CA ASP A 86 -1.16 8.02 -5.01
C ASP A 86 0.01 7.02 -5.05
N SER A 87 0.08 6.28 -6.15
CA SER A 87 1.05 5.19 -6.37
C SER A 87 2.50 5.60 -6.15
N VAL A 88 2.85 6.87 -6.37
CA VAL A 88 4.20 7.40 -6.08
C VAL A 88 4.48 7.42 -4.58
N ALA A 89 3.54 7.90 -3.75
CA ALA A 89 3.68 7.86 -2.31
C ALA A 89 3.67 6.42 -1.79
N VAL A 90 2.78 5.56 -2.31
CA VAL A 90 2.71 4.15 -1.90
C VAL A 90 4.01 3.41 -2.26
N ALA A 91 4.54 3.58 -3.46
CA ALA A 91 5.82 2.96 -3.86
C ALA A 91 6.98 3.41 -2.95
N ARG A 92 7.03 4.70 -2.59
CA ARG A 92 8.02 5.22 -1.63
C ARG A 92 7.85 4.58 -0.25
N ALA A 93 6.61 4.46 0.23
CA ALA A 93 6.29 3.83 1.49
C ALA A 93 6.72 2.36 1.52
N VAL A 94 6.43 1.60 0.46
CA VAL A 94 6.90 0.20 0.28
C VAL A 94 8.42 0.11 0.35
N GLY A 95 9.13 1.05 -0.29
CA GLY A 95 10.60 1.13 -0.22
C GLY A 95 11.15 1.33 1.20
N TRP A 96 10.54 2.21 2.00
CA TRP A 96 10.93 2.40 3.41
C TRP A 96 10.51 1.24 4.30
N PHE A 97 9.34 0.67 4.06
CA PHE A 97 8.84 -0.51 4.76
C PHE A 97 9.76 -1.71 4.59
N ARG A 98 10.22 -1.98 3.37
CA ARG A 98 11.22 -3.04 3.11
C ARG A 98 12.53 -2.80 3.87
N ARG A 99 12.90 -1.55 4.12
CA ARG A 99 14.09 -1.16 4.90
C ARG A 99 13.83 -1.11 6.43
N GLY A 100 12.67 -1.59 6.86
CA GLY A 100 12.31 -1.80 8.27
C GLY A 100 11.62 -0.63 8.96
N MET A 101 11.12 0.36 8.22
CA MET A 101 10.12 1.30 8.76
C MET A 101 8.78 0.56 8.93
N ASP A 102 7.93 0.95 9.88
CA ASP A 102 6.54 0.51 9.90
C ASP A 102 5.80 1.04 8.65
N PHE A 103 4.88 0.27 8.07
CA PHE A 103 4.22 0.69 6.83
C PHE A 103 3.29 1.89 7.03
N ALA A 104 2.60 1.98 8.16
CA ALA A 104 1.74 3.12 8.47
C ALA A 104 2.57 4.40 8.60
N ASP A 105 3.69 4.33 9.33
CA ASP A 105 4.65 5.44 9.42
C ASP A 105 5.19 5.84 8.04
N ALA A 106 5.55 4.83 7.23
CA ALA A 106 6.08 5.04 5.89
C ALA A 106 5.06 5.70 4.95
N LEU A 107 3.81 5.26 4.99
CA LEU A 107 2.73 5.79 4.15
C LEU A 107 2.30 7.20 4.60
N HIS A 108 2.25 7.42 5.92
CA HIS A 108 2.01 8.74 6.50
C HIS A 108 3.08 9.72 6.02
N LEU A 109 4.36 9.37 6.17
CA LEU A 109 5.48 10.19 5.75
C LEU A 109 5.47 10.45 4.24
N ALA A 110 5.22 9.41 3.43
CA ALA A 110 5.22 9.54 1.98
C ALA A 110 4.08 10.42 1.48
N SER A 111 2.90 10.34 2.12
CA SER A 111 1.74 11.17 1.81
C SER A 111 1.94 12.65 2.22
N SER A 112 2.86 12.92 3.15
CA SER A 112 3.24 14.26 3.57
C SER A 112 4.43 14.83 2.79
N SER A 113 4.76 14.32 1.59
CA SER A 113 5.98 14.76 0.88
C SER A 113 5.99 16.22 0.41
N HIS A 114 4.90 16.96 0.59
CA HIS A 114 4.73 18.36 0.21
C HIS A 114 4.98 19.34 1.36
N VAL A 115 5.33 18.85 2.56
CA VAL A 115 5.61 19.69 3.74
C VAL A 115 7.09 19.60 4.12
N ASP A 116 7.59 20.56 4.92
CA ASP A 116 8.99 20.59 5.35
C ASP A 116 9.33 19.50 6.38
N SER A 117 8.41 19.28 7.32
CA SER A 117 8.56 18.30 8.41
C SER A 117 7.21 17.79 8.92
N ILE A 118 7.19 16.56 9.42
CA ILE A 118 6.09 16.06 10.24
C ILE A 118 6.42 16.21 11.73
N VAL A 119 5.40 16.49 12.53
CA VAL A 119 5.52 16.63 13.99
C VAL A 119 4.99 15.36 14.63
N THR A 120 5.78 14.71 15.49
CA THR A 120 5.37 13.46 16.16
C THR A 120 6.02 13.31 17.53
N PHE A 121 5.29 12.76 18.50
CA PHE A 121 5.86 12.32 19.78
C PHE A 121 6.67 11.03 19.65
N ASP A 122 6.46 10.24 18.59
CA ASP A 122 7.09 8.93 18.39
C ASP A 122 8.61 9.05 18.15
N ARG A 123 9.40 8.68 19.17
CA ARG A 123 10.87 8.66 19.11
C ARG A 123 11.39 7.62 18.11
N GLY A 124 10.70 6.50 17.96
CA GLY A 124 11.02 5.41 17.05
C GLY A 124 10.90 5.84 15.59
N MET A 125 9.78 6.48 15.23
CA MET A 125 9.57 7.07 13.91
C MET A 125 10.68 8.07 13.58
N ARG A 126 10.96 9.05 14.47
CA ARG A 126 12.03 10.04 14.26
C ARG A 126 13.40 9.40 14.03
N ARG A 127 13.74 8.35 14.80
CA ARG A 127 14.99 7.60 14.63
C ARG A 127 15.03 6.89 13.28
N ARG A 128 13.95 6.22 12.87
CA ARG A 128 13.86 5.51 11.59
C ARG A 128 13.95 6.45 10.39
N VAL A 129 13.22 7.57 10.43
CA VAL A 129 13.28 8.61 9.38
C VAL A 129 14.71 9.10 9.17
N ARG A 130 15.41 9.42 10.26
CA ARG A 130 16.82 9.83 10.22
C ARG A 130 17.74 8.74 9.66
N ALA A 131 17.62 7.52 10.18
CA ALA A 131 18.47 6.39 9.78
C ALA A 131 18.31 6.02 8.30
N LEU A 132 17.11 6.20 7.75
CA LEU A 132 16.81 5.87 6.36
C LEU A 132 17.05 7.03 5.38
N GLY A 133 17.36 8.23 5.89
CA GLY A 133 17.43 9.46 5.09
C GLY A 133 16.08 9.86 4.49
N ALA A 134 14.97 9.44 5.13
CA ALA A 134 13.63 9.67 4.61
C ALA A 134 13.22 11.15 4.71
N LYS A 135 12.32 11.57 3.82
CA LYS A 135 11.80 12.94 3.73
C LYS A 135 10.27 12.91 3.64
N PRO A 136 9.56 13.85 4.29
CA PRO A 136 10.08 14.96 5.11
C PRO A 136 10.75 14.47 6.41
N GLN A 137 11.40 15.37 7.16
CA GLN A 137 11.97 14.96 8.46
C GLN A 137 10.86 14.82 9.51
N ALA A 138 11.05 13.95 10.49
CA ALA A 138 10.16 13.83 11.63
C ALA A 138 10.78 14.52 12.86
N VAL A 139 10.09 15.53 13.38
CA VAL A 139 10.54 16.38 14.49
C VAL A 139 9.65 16.19 15.71
N ALA A 140 10.19 16.47 16.90
CA ALA A 140 9.37 16.58 18.10
C ALA A 140 8.56 17.89 18.03
N PRO A 141 7.39 17.96 18.67
CA PRO A 141 6.68 19.23 18.89
C PRO A 141 7.53 20.24 19.67
#